data_AF-A0A6L8U363-F1
#
_entry.id   AF-A0A6L8U363-F1
#
_cell.length_a   1.000
_cell.length_b   1.000
_cell.length_c   1.000
_cell.angle_alpha   90.00
_cell.angle_beta   90.00
_cell.angle_gamma   90.00
#
_symmetry.space_group_name_H-M   'P 1'
#
loop_
_entity.id
_entity.type
_entity.pdbx_description
1 polymer ?
#
loop_
_entity_poly.entity_id
_entity_poly.type
_entity_poly.pdbx_seq_one_letter_code
_entity_poly.pdbx_strand_id
1 'polypeptide(L)'
;KPFVSTSDDLPVKVIVNSDTLNIILRGHMGSENVDLKFSIKGFSPQTYYDLTELDNTSFNLKEAGRAVTLKTGNVTTALNLIEGELIIKKVQRLYVDEELSRTIMSGYFNLKTFLNDEPIAISQGRYDLGIGYENFYNL
;
A
#
# COMPACT_ATOMS: atom_id res chain seq x y z
N LYS A 1 -4.87 -6.59 -16.33
CA LYS A 1 -5.06 -5.13 -16.53
C LYS A 1 -4.28 -4.40 -15.46
N PRO A 2 -3.63 -3.25 -15.74
CA PRO A 2 -2.86 -2.53 -14.73
C PRO A 2 -3.78 -1.99 -13.63
N PHE A 3 -3.27 -1.94 -12.40
CA PHE A 3 -3.87 -1.18 -11.31
C PHE A 3 -3.49 0.30 -11.49
N VAL A 4 -4.48 1.20 -11.40
CA VAL A 4 -4.27 2.64 -11.57
C VAL A 4 -4.97 3.38 -10.42
N SER A 5 -4.22 4.24 -9.75
CA SER A 5 -4.68 5.11 -8.66
C SER A 5 -5.02 6.50 -9.21
N THR A 6 -6.24 7.00 -8.97
CA THR A 6 -6.70 8.34 -9.42
C THR A 6 -6.80 9.31 -8.25
N SER A 7 -6.82 10.62 -8.53
CA SER A 7 -6.84 11.71 -7.55
C SER A 7 -8.22 12.07 -7.00
N ASP A 8 -9.29 11.49 -7.56
CA ASP A 8 -10.68 11.89 -7.27
C ASP A 8 -11.21 11.29 -5.95
N ASP A 9 -10.50 10.31 -5.39
CA ASP A 9 -10.68 9.72 -4.06
C ASP A 9 -9.32 9.66 -3.36
N LEU A 10 -9.28 9.68 -2.01
CA LEU A 10 -8.02 9.47 -1.26
C LEU A 10 -7.34 8.18 -1.77
N PRO A 11 -6.22 8.27 -2.53
CA PRO A 11 -5.66 7.15 -3.27
C PRO A 11 -5.00 6.12 -2.34
N VAL A 12 -4.74 6.54 -1.09
CA VAL A 12 -4.10 5.74 -0.06
C VAL A 12 -4.80 5.92 1.28
N LYS A 13 -4.81 4.85 2.06
CA LYS A 13 -4.94 4.91 3.52
C LYS A 13 -3.81 4.11 4.16
N VAL A 14 -3.24 4.65 5.22
CA VAL A 14 -2.30 3.94 6.09
C VAL A 14 -2.99 3.68 7.42
N ILE A 15 -3.04 2.42 7.83
CA ILE A 15 -3.62 2.01 9.11
C ILE A 15 -2.60 1.19 9.87
N VAL A 16 -2.22 1.66 11.06
CA VAL A 16 -1.34 0.94 11.98
C VAL A 16 -2.22 0.33 13.05
N ASN A 17 -2.19 -1.00 13.19
CA ASN A 17 -2.89 -1.73 14.25
C ASN A 17 -1.87 -2.46 15.11
N SER A 18 -1.70 -2.07 16.37
CA SER A 18 -0.73 -2.66 17.30
C SER A 18 0.70 -2.73 16.71
N ASP A 19 1.10 -3.84 16.10
CA ASP A 19 2.42 -4.09 15.51
C ASP A 19 2.41 -4.22 13.98
N THR A 20 1.29 -3.93 13.32
CA THR A 20 1.09 -4.19 11.90
C THR A 20 0.74 -2.92 11.13
N LEU A 21 1.60 -2.59 10.16
CA LEU A 21 1.37 -1.55 9.18
C LEU A 21 0.50 -2.07 8.04
N ASN A 22 -0.57 -1.35 7.71
CA ASN A 22 -1.44 -1.64 6.58
C ASN A 22 -1.40 -0.47 5.59
N ILE A 23 -0.95 -0.72 4.37
CA ILE A 23 -0.96 0.25 3.27
C ILE A 23 -2.07 -0.17 2.31
N ILE A 24 -3.10 0.66 2.18
CA ILE A 24 -4.26 0.40 1.33
C ILE A 24 -4.19 1.33 0.13
N LEU A 25 -3.94 0.78 -1.05
CA LEU A 25 -3.97 1.51 -2.31
C LEU A 25 -5.35 1.36 -2.95
N ARG A 26 -5.96 2.48 -3.31
CA ARG A 26 -7.23 2.51 -4.03
C ARG A 26 -7.01 2.75 -5.50
N GLY A 27 -7.72 2.00 -6.34
CA GLY A 27 -7.61 2.15 -7.77
C GLY A 27 -8.69 1.39 -8.50
N HIS A 28 -8.44 1.06 -9.76
CA HIS A 28 -9.37 0.29 -10.57
C HIS A 28 -8.70 -0.90 -11.26
N MET A 29 -9.47 -1.97 -11.45
CA MET A 29 -9.12 -3.12 -12.30
C MET A 29 -10.23 -3.33 -13.33
N GLY A 30 -10.03 -2.79 -14.53
CA GLY A 30 -11.11 -2.73 -15.52
C GLY A 30 -12.12 -1.64 -15.15
N SER A 31 -13.40 -1.99 -15.03
CA SER A 31 -14.47 -1.07 -14.61
C SER A 31 -14.72 -1.07 -13.10
N GLU A 32 -14.07 -1.98 -12.36
CA GLU A 32 -14.30 -2.14 -10.92
C GLU A 32 -13.31 -1.31 -10.12
N ASN A 33 -13.82 -0.59 -9.13
CA ASN A 33 -13.00 0.03 -8.08
C ASN A 33 -12.51 -1.07 -7.12
N VAL A 34 -11.21 -1.03 -6.82
CA VAL A 34 -10.57 -2.02 -5.98
C VAL A 34 -9.66 -1.37 -4.94
N ASP A 35 -9.60 -1.98 -3.76
CA ASP A 35 -8.60 -1.67 -2.74
C ASP A 35 -7.57 -2.82 -2.68
N LEU A 36 -6.31 -2.51 -2.94
CA LEU A 36 -5.19 -3.42 -2.74
C LEU A 36 -4.50 -3.07 -1.42
N LYS A 37 -4.61 -3.97 -0.45
CA LYS A 37 -4.05 -3.78 0.89
C LYS A 37 -2.84 -4.67 1.11
N PHE A 38 -1.74 -4.06 1.53
CA PHE A 38 -0.53 -4.72 2.02
C PHE A 38 -0.52 -4.66 3.55
N SER A 39 -0.38 -5.80 4.21
CA SER A 39 -0.21 -5.90 5.66
C SER A 39 1.20 -6.37 5.98
N ILE A 40 1.90 -5.63 6.83
CA ILE A 40 3.31 -5.86 7.17
C ILE A 40 3.45 -5.80 8.69
N LYS A 41 3.62 -6.96 9.32
CA LYS A 41 3.90 -7.07 10.75
C LYS A 41 5.31 -6.59 11.10
N GLY A 42 5.49 -6.06 12.30
CA GLY A 42 6.76 -5.57 12.85
C GLY A 42 6.98 -4.07 12.66
N PHE A 43 5.99 -3.33 12.17
CA PHE A 43 6.07 -1.90 11.91
C PHE A 43 4.90 -1.17 12.57
N SER A 44 5.22 -0.22 13.45
CA SER A 44 4.24 0.55 14.21
C SER A 44 4.61 2.03 14.26
N PRO A 45 4.62 2.73 13.10
CA PRO A 45 4.84 4.17 13.08
C PRO A 45 3.73 4.84 13.89
N GLN A 46 4.09 5.79 14.76
CA GLN A 46 3.11 6.45 15.62
C GLN A 46 2.40 7.59 14.90
N THR A 47 3.09 8.19 13.93
CA THR A 47 2.61 9.29 13.09
C THR A 47 3.00 9.05 11.63
N TYR A 48 2.35 9.76 10.71
CA TYR A 48 2.70 9.69 9.30
C TYR A 48 4.10 10.24 8.98
N TYR A 49 4.71 10.99 9.90
CA TYR A 49 6.10 11.44 9.79
C TYR A 49 7.11 10.33 10.02
N ASP A 50 6.71 9.31 10.77
CA ASP A 50 7.55 8.17 11.12
C ASP A 50 7.69 7.21 9.94
N LEU A 51 6.80 7.27 8.94
CA LEU A 51 6.93 6.47 7.71
C LEU A 51 8.28 6.65 6.99
N THR A 52 9.05 7.70 7.28
CA THR A 52 10.44 7.85 6.83
C THR A 52 11.35 6.69 7.26
N GLU A 53 10.99 5.93 8.30
CA GLU A 53 11.59 4.64 8.66
C GLU A 53 11.69 3.67 7.48
N LEU A 54 10.71 3.76 6.57
CA LEU A 54 10.54 2.84 5.46
C LEU A 54 11.30 3.30 4.21
N ASP A 55 12.07 4.39 4.28
CA ASP A 55 12.83 4.90 3.13
C ASP A 55 13.80 3.83 2.60
N ASN A 56 13.77 3.62 1.28
CA ASN A 56 14.59 2.64 0.59
C ASN A 56 14.48 1.20 1.14
N THR A 57 13.26 0.77 1.52
CA THR A 57 12.98 -0.59 2.01
C THR A 57 12.30 -1.46 0.95
N SER A 58 12.48 -2.78 1.09
CA SER A 58 11.82 -3.79 0.26
C SER A 58 11.26 -4.91 1.12
N PHE A 59 10.06 -5.37 0.79
CA PHE A 59 9.37 -6.44 1.50
C PHE A 59 9.07 -7.59 0.55
N ASN A 60 9.55 -8.78 0.91
CA ASN A 60 9.06 -10.03 0.34
C ASN A 60 7.70 -10.37 0.97
N LEU A 61 6.64 -10.31 0.18
CA LEU A 61 5.26 -10.44 0.66
C LEU A 61 4.85 -11.89 0.97
N LYS A 62 5.72 -12.88 0.70
CA LYS A 62 5.52 -14.28 1.11
C LYS A 62 6.09 -14.62 2.49
N GLU A 63 6.85 -13.72 3.09
CA GLU A 63 7.37 -13.93 4.43
C GLU A 63 6.24 -13.99 5.47
N ALA A 64 6.45 -14.76 6.53
CA ALA A 64 5.48 -14.89 7.61
C ALA A 64 5.17 -13.52 8.25
N GLY A 65 3.90 -13.29 8.59
CA GLY A 65 3.44 -12.01 9.14
C GLY A 65 3.18 -10.92 8.07
N ARG A 66 3.21 -11.28 6.78
CA ARG A 66 2.82 -10.40 5.68
C ARG A 66 1.66 -10.99 4.90
N ALA A 67 0.80 -10.13 4.38
CA ALA A 67 -0.36 -10.53 3.60
C ALA A 67 -0.74 -9.47 2.58
N VAL A 68 -1.37 -9.90 1.49
CA VAL A 68 -1.98 -9.00 0.51
C VAL A 68 -3.44 -9.38 0.34
N THR A 69 -4.33 -8.40 0.43
CA THR A 69 -5.76 -8.62 0.19
C THR A 69 -6.25 -7.68 -0.90
N LEU A 70 -7.08 -8.20 -1.80
CA LEU A 70 -7.80 -7.41 -2.80
C LEU A 70 -9.25 -7.30 -2.37
N LYS A 71 -9.78 -6.08 -2.33
CA LYS A 71 -11.20 -5.83 -2.13
C LYS A 71 -11.81 -5.33 -3.43
N THR A 72 -12.88 -5.96 -3.87
CA THR A 72 -13.67 -5.57 -5.05
C THR A 72 -15.13 -5.45 -4.62
N GLY A 73 -15.69 -4.24 -4.65
CA GLY A 73 -17.00 -3.96 -4.07
C GLY A 73 -17.06 -4.33 -2.58
N ASN A 74 -17.91 -5.29 -2.22
CA ASN A 74 -18.07 -5.77 -0.83
C ASN A 74 -17.28 -7.05 -0.51
N VAL A 75 -16.59 -7.63 -1.50
CA VAL A 75 -15.85 -8.88 -1.33
C VAL A 75 -14.39 -8.54 -1.05
N THR A 76 -13.82 -9.14 0.00
CA THR A 76 -12.39 -9.06 0.31
C THR A 76 -11.78 -10.45 0.17
N THR A 77 -10.76 -10.56 -0.66
CA THR A 77 -10.07 -11.82 -0.97
C THR A 77 -8.61 -11.71 -0.53
N ALA A 78 -8.16 -12.66 0.29
CA ALA A 78 -6.74 -12.83 0.57
C ALA A 78 -6.06 -13.45 -0.67
N LEU A 79 -5.04 -12.77 -1.19
CA LEU A 79 -4.35 -13.21 -2.39
C LEU A 79 -3.36 -14.32 -2.06
N ASN A 80 -3.53 -15.49 -2.67
CA ASN A 80 -2.57 -16.59 -2.57
C ASN A 80 -1.36 -16.28 -3.47
N LEU A 81 -0.24 -15.86 -2.88
CA LEU A 81 0.92 -15.37 -3.62
C LEU A 81 1.83 -16.50 -4.10
N ILE A 82 2.09 -16.54 -5.41
CA ILE A 82 3.17 -17.31 -6.02
C ILE A 82 4.49 -16.58 -5.75
N GLU A 83 4.52 -15.27 -6.03
CA GLU A 83 5.61 -14.31 -5.78
C GLU A 83 4.99 -12.96 -5.39
N GLY A 84 5.67 -12.19 -4.54
CA GLY A 84 5.20 -10.85 -4.19
C GLY A 84 6.30 -9.99 -3.59
N GLU A 85 6.44 -8.78 -4.11
CA GLU A 85 7.40 -7.79 -3.64
C GLU A 85 6.74 -6.42 -3.55
N LEU A 86 6.97 -5.71 -2.45
CA LEU A 86 6.66 -4.29 -2.29
C LEU A 86 7.95 -3.53 -2.03
N ILE A 87 8.27 -2.55 -2.86
CA ILE A 87 9.47 -1.73 -2.76
C ILE A 87 9.06 -0.30 -2.47
N ILE A 88 9.44 0.21 -1.31
CA ILE A 88 9.35 1.63 -0.97
C ILE A 88 10.68 2.27 -1.35
N LYS A 89 10.69 3.01 -2.46
CA LYS A 89 11.92 3.60 -3.01
C LYS A 89 12.30 4.90 -2.34
N LYS A 90 11.31 5.76 -2.11
CA LYS A 90 11.54 7.05 -1.46
C LYS A 90 10.42 7.39 -0.50
N VAL A 91 10.79 7.78 0.71
CA VAL A 91 9.93 8.46 1.68
C VAL A 91 10.55 9.79 2.05
N GLN A 92 9.76 10.87 1.96
CA GLN A 92 10.23 12.20 2.30
C GLN A 92 9.12 13.05 2.93
N ARG A 93 9.51 13.89 3.88
CA ARG A 93 8.61 14.87 4.49
C ARG A 93 8.48 16.09 3.56
N LEU A 94 7.26 16.56 3.37
CA LEU A 94 6.91 17.75 2.60
C LEU A 94 6.49 18.85 3.55
N TYR A 95 7.23 19.95 3.53
CA TYR A 95 6.97 21.15 4.33
C TYR A 95 6.40 22.26 3.45
N VAL A 96 5.43 23.00 3.97
CA VAL A 96 4.84 24.21 3.37
C VAL A 96 4.96 25.31 4.42
N ASP A 97 5.65 26.40 4.10
CA ASP A 97 5.90 27.51 5.04
C ASP A 97 6.48 27.04 6.39
N GLU A 98 7.45 26.11 6.33
CA GLU A 98 8.11 25.45 7.48
C GLU A 98 7.21 24.52 8.31
N GLU A 99 5.90 24.45 8.01
CA GLU A 99 4.98 23.51 8.62
C GLU A 99 4.95 22.19 7.86
N LEU A 100 4.98 21.08 8.60
CA LEU A 100 4.96 19.76 8.00
C LEU A 100 3.55 19.44 7.48
N SER A 101 3.42 19.36 6.16
CA SER A 101 2.14 19.18 5.49
C SER A 101 1.83 17.69 5.28
N ARG A 102 2.78 16.93 4.72
CA ARG A 102 2.58 15.53 4.31
C ARG A 102 3.89 14.74 4.36
N THR A 103 3.78 13.42 4.33
CA THR A 103 4.85 12.50 3.95
C THR A 103 4.56 11.95 2.56
N ILE A 104 5.49 12.12 1.63
CA ILE A 104 5.42 11.55 0.29
C ILE A 104 6.11 10.18 0.31
N MET A 105 5.38 9.13 -0.07
CA MET A 105 5.88 7.77 -0.17
C MET A 105 5.70 7.25 -1.61
N SER A 106 6.79 6.88 -2.26
CA SER A 106 6.78 6.39 -3.65
C SER A 106 7.54 5.07 -3.78
N GLY A 107 7.12 4.27 -4.76
CA GLY A 107 7.65 2.93 -4.91
C GLY A 107 6.96 2.12 -6.00
N TYR A 108 7.21 0.81 -5.94
CA TYR A 108 6.69 -0.16 -6.90
C TYR A 108 6.30 -1.46 -6.19
N PHE A 109 5.37 -2.21 -6.76
CA PHE A 109 5.12 -3.58 -6.35
C PHE A 109 4.94 -4.51 -7.55
N ASN A 110 5.24 -5.78 -7.33
CA ASN A 110 5.01 -6.86 -8.29
C ASN A 110 4.40 -8.05 -7.55
N LEU A 111 3.31 -8.59 -8.08
CA LEU A 111 2.60 -9.75 -7.53
C LEU A 111 2.39 -10.78 -8.64
N LYS A 112 2.67 -12.04 -8.36
CA LYS A 112 2.09 -13.18 -9.07
C LYS A 112 1.18 -13.92 -8.10
N THR A 113 -0.08 -14.08 -8.45
CA THR A 113 -1.10 -14.63 -7.55
C THR A 113 -2.17 -15.37 -8.34
N PHE A 114 -3.21 -15.83 -7.66
CA PHE A 114 -4.38 -16.46 -8.26
C PHE A 114 -5.60 -15.56 -8.08
N LEU A 115 -6.38 -15.36 -9.14
CA LEU A 115 -7.73 -14.83 -9.08
C LEU A 115 -8.65 -15.79 -9.82
N ASN A 116 -9.74 -16.23 -9.17
CA ASN A 116 -10.64 -17.26 -9.70
C ASN A 116 -9.90 -18.52 -10.15
N ASP A 117 -8.93 -18.98 -9.34
CA ASP A 117 -8.03 -20.12 -9.59
C ASP A 117 -7.13 -20.02 -10.83
N GLU A 118 -7.13 -18.86 -11.52
CA GLU A 118 -6.22 -18.60 -12.62
C GLU A 118 -4.99 -17.80 -12.16
N PRO A 119 -3.77 -18.23 -12.54
CA PRO A 119 -2.56 -17.47 -12.23
C PRO A 119 -2.55 -16.16 -13.01
N ILE A 120 -2.39 -15.06 -12.29
CA ILE A 120 -2.29 -13.73 -12.85
C ILE A 120 -1.04 -13.00 -12.34
N ALA A 121 -0.56 -12.05 -13.14
CA ALA A 121 0.49 -11.13 -12.73
C ALA A 121 -0.06 -9.70 -12.63
N ILE A 122 0.17 -9.06 -11.48
CA ILE A 122 0.00 -7.63 -11.27
C ILE A 122 1.41 -7.05 -11.16
N SER A 123 1.95 -6.58 -12.28
CA SER A 123 3.33 -6.10 -12.38
C SER A 123 3.38 -4.60 -12.61
N GLN A 124 4.52 -3.99 -12.29
CA GLN A 124 4.80 -2.57 -12.48
C GLN A 124 3.79 -1.65 -11.78
N GLY A 125 3.25 -2.06 -10.63
CA GLY A 125 2.39 -1.20 -9.82
C GLY A 125 3.21 -0.06 -9.23
N ARG A 126 3.35 1.06 -9.95
CA ARG A 126 4.00 2.27 -9.47
C ARG A 126 3.01 3.08 -8.64
N TYR A 127 3.47 3.58 -7.50
CA TYR A 127 2.70 4.51 -6.68
C TYR A 127 3.55 5.70 -6.26
N ASP A 128 2.86 6.82 -6.06
CA ASP A 128 3.39 8.07 -5.52
C ASP A 128 2.27 8.69 -4.68
N LEU A 129 2.44 8.68 -3.36
CA LEU A 129 1.35 8.83 -2.41
C LEU A 129 1.66 9.93 -1.41
N GLY A 130 0.76 10.91 -1.30
CA GLY A 130 0.79 11.88 -0.22
C GLY A 130 0.01 11.37 0.99
N ILE A 131 0.70 11.18 2.11
CA ILE A 131 0.13 10.69 3.36
C ILE A 131 0.18 11.82 4.39
N GLY A 132 -0.97 12.19 4.91
CA GLY A 132 -1.16 13.24 5.90
C GLY A 132 -1.99 12.74 7.08
N TYR A 133 -2.43 13.66 7.92
CA TYR A 133 -3.31 13.35 9.05
C TYR A 133 -4.64 12.70 8.60
N GLU A 134 -5.18 13.14 7.47
CA GLU A 134 -6.49 12.73 6.98
C GLU A 134 -6.57 11.27 6.50
N ASN A 135 -5.43 10.64 6.21
CA ASN A 135 -5.37 9.29 5.68
C ASN A 135 -4.36 8.37 6.39
N PHE A 136 -3.86 8.79 7.55
CA PHE A 136 -3.07 7.98 8.47
C PHE A 136 -3.85 7.74 9.76
N TYR A 137 -4.00 6.47 10.13
CA TYR A 137 -4.75 6.08 11.32
C TYR A 137 -3.88 5.14 12.17
N ASN A 138 -3.75 5.44 13.45
CA ASN A 138 -3.10 4.58 14.45
C ASN A 138 -4.20 4.10 15.41
N LEU A 139 -4.53 2.81 15.35
CA LEU A 139 -5.72 2.19 15.98
C LEU A 139 -5.35 1.06 16.94
#